data_AF-G1SAN7-F1
#
_entry.id   AF-G1SAN7-F1
#
_cell.length_a   1.000
_cell.length_b   1.000
_cell.length_c   1.000
_cell.angle_alpha   90.00
_cell.angle_beta   90.00
_cell.angle_gamma   90.00
#
_symmetry.space_group_name_H-M   'P 1'
#
loop_
_entity.id
_entity.type
_entity.pdbx_description
1 polymer ?
#
loop_
_entity_poly.entity_id
_entity_poly.type
_entity_poly.pdbx_seq_one_letter_code
_entity_poly.pdbx_strand_id
1 'polypeptide(L)' 'MEEKTILSCILRHFWIESNQKREELGLEGQLILRPSNGIWIKLKRRNADEP' A
#
# COMPACT_ATOMS: atom_id res chain seq x y z
N MET A 1 5.97 -6.03 15.87
CA MET A 1 5.84 -4.56 16.09
C MET A 1 6.30 -3.75 14.88
N GLU A 2 7.13 -4.30 14.02
CA GLU A 2 7.74 -3.58 12.90
C GLU A 2 6.71 -3.16 11.83
N GLU A 3 5.85 -4.08 11.40
CA GLU A 3 4.85 -3.81 10.35
C GLU A 3 3.92 -2.64 10.68
N LYS A 4 3.36 -2.62 11.90
CA LYS A 4 2.50 -1.51 12.35
C LYS A 4 3.23 -0.17 12.41
N THR A 5 4.52 -0.19 12.76
CA THR A 5 5.35 1.02 12.84
C THR A 5 5.63 1.57 11.44
N ILE A 6 5.99 0.70 10.50
CA ILE A 6 6.20 1.06 9.10
C ILE A 6 4.90 1.58 8.49
N LEU A 7 3.79 0.86 8.66
CA LEU A 7 2.48 1.27 8.15
C LEU A 7 2.07 2.64 8.70
N SER A 8 2.26 2.87 10.01
CA SER A 8 1.97 4.16 10.65
C SER A 8 2.87 5.28 10.12
N CYS A 9 4.14 5.00 9.82
CA CYS A 9 5.04 5.98 9.21
C CYS A 9 4.55 6.39 7.82
N ILE A 10 4.26 5.42 6.95
CA ILE A 10 3.80 5.69 5.59
C ILE A 10 2.46 6.45 5.59
N LEU A 11 1.49 6.00 6.37
CA LEU A 11 0.15 6.60 6.41
C LEU A 11 0.14 8.03 6.98
N ARG A 12 1.10 8.42 7.82
CA ARG A 12 1.20 9.79 8.32
C ARG A 12 1.74 10.78 7.27
N HIS A 13 2.66 10.34 6.42
CA HIS A 13 3.36 11.23 5.49
C HIS A 13 2.79 11.21 4.06
N PHE A 14 2.04 10.17 3.70
CA PHE A 14 1.54 9.97 2.34
C PHE A 14 0.03 9.73 2.29
N TRP A 15 -0.60 10.29 1.26
CA TRP A 15 -1.85 9.80 0.68
C TRP A 15 -1.52 8.61 -0.22
N ILE A 16 -2.28 7.54 -0.10
CA ILE A 16 -2.07 6.29 -0.83
C ILE A 16 -3.31 6.00 -1.65
N GLU A 17 -3.13 5.74 -2.94
CA GLU A 17 -4.19 5.31 -3.86
C GLU A 17 -3.80 3.97 -4.49
N SER A 18 -4.78 3.07 -4.66
CA SER A 18 -4.56 1.82 -5.39
C SER A 18 -4.59 2.09 -6.89
N ASN A 19 -3.64 1.50 -7.62
CA ASN A 19 -3.63 1.58 -9.09
C ASN A 19 -4.40 0.43 -9.76
N GLN A 20 -4.97 -0.47 -8.96
CA GLN A 20 -5.58 -1.70 -9.42
C GLN A 20 -6.93 -1.94 -8.72
N LYS A 21 -7.86 -2.54 -9.46
CA LYS A 21 -9.13 -3.05 -8.97
C LYS A 21 -8.92 -4.37 -8.24
N ARG A 22 -9.90 -4.74 -7.42
CA ARG A 22 -9.86 -5.99 -6.64
C ARG A 22 -9.76 -7.24 -7.50
N GLU A 23 -10.41 -7.23 -8.65
CA GLU A 23 -10.42 -8.28 -9.67
C GLU A 23 -9.07 -8.44 -10.37
N GLU A 24 -8.23 -7.39 -10.38
CA GLU A 24 -6.92 -7.39 -11.02
C GLU A 24 -5.79 -7.88 -10.08
N LEU A 25 -6.05 -7.96 -8.76
CA LEU A 25 -5.04 -8.37 -7.76
C LEU A 25 -4.52 -9.79 -7.95
N GLY A 26 -5.28 -10.66 -8.63
CA GLY A 26 -4.92 -12.06 -8.89
C GLY A 26 -4.48 -12.79 -7.62
N LEU A 27 -5.43 -13.09 -6.74
CA LEU A 27 -5.14 -13.72 -5.44
C LEU A 27 -4.64 -15.17 -5.61
N GLU A 28 -3.51 -15.47 -5.00
CA GLU A 28 -2.93 -16.80 -4.92
C GLU A 28 -3.15 -17.42 -3.54
N GLY A 29 -3.79 -18.58 -3.50
CA GLY A 29 -4.02 -19.37 -2.29
C GLY A 29 -2.89 -20.37 -2.05
N GLN A 30 -1.66 -19.88 -1.84
CA GLN A 30 -0.53 -20.72 -1.42
C GLN A 30 -0.65 -21.04 0.09
N LEU A 31 0.46 -21.06 0.84
CA LEU A 31 0.41 -21.22 2.30
C LEU A 31 -0.36 -20.07 2.99
N ILE A 32 -0.27 -18.87 2.41
CA ILE A 32 -1.05 -17.69 2.82
C ILE A 32 -1.66 -17.04 1.58
N LEU A 33 -2.78 -16.34 1.77
CA LEU A 33 -3.41 -15.57 0.71
C LEU A 33 -2.55 -14.35 0.38
N ARG A 34 -2.11 -14.23 -0.87
CA ARG A 34 -1.32 -13.09 -1.34
C ARG A 34 -1.71 -12.68 -2.76
N PRO A 35 -1.55 -11.41 -3.16
CA PRO A 35 -1.62 -11.04 -4.56
C PRO A 35 -0.43 -11.64 -5.33
N SER A 36 -0.68 -12.12 -6.55
CA SER A 36 0.33 -12.69 -7.47
C SER A 36 1.45 -11.70 -7.78
N ASN A 37 1.10 -10.45 -8.09
CA ASN A 37 2.04 -9.40 -8.53
C ASN A 37 2.20 -8.26 -7.53
N GLY A 38 1.92 -8.51 -6.24
CA GLY A 38 2.01 -7.50 -5.19
C GLY A 38 0.90 -6.45 -5.23
N ILE A 39 1.05 -5.38 -4.44
CA ILE A 39 0.08 -4.27 -4.37
C ILE A 39 0.70 -3.01 -4.98
N TRP A 40 0.14 -2.57 -6.11
CA TRP A 40 0.54 -1.38 -6.83
C TRP A 40 -0.18 -0.17 -6.26
N ILE A 41 0.60 0.78 -5.73
CA ILE A 41 0.09 2.00 -5.10
C ILE A 41 0.75 3.25 -5.70
N LYS A 42 -0.01 4.34 -5.76
CA LYS A 42 0.51 5.70 -5.93
C LYS A 42 0.63 6.36 -4.58
N LEU A 43 1.75 7.06 -4.37
CA LEU A 43 2.01 7.83 -3.16
C LEU A 43 2.03 9.32 -3.50
N LYS A 44 1.24 10.11 -2.78
CA LYS A 44 1.29 11.58 -2.80
C LYS A 44 1.65 12.09 -1.41
N ARG A 45 2.71 12.88 -1.29
CA ARG A 45 3.12 13.45 0.01
C ARG A 45 2.02 14.39 0.53
N ARG A 46 1.64 14.28 1.80
CA ARG A 46 0.53 15.08 2.37
C ARG A 46 0.89 16.55 2.55
N ASN A 47 2.09 16.81 3.04
CA ASN A 47 2.57 18.14 3.39
C ASN A 47 3.74 18.53 2.48
N ALA A 48 3.59 18.31 1.18
CA ALA A 48 4.64 18.64 0.21
C ALA A 48 4.91 20.15 0.13
N ASP A 49 3.87 20.94 0.43
CA ASP A 49 3.84 22.40 0.32
C ASP A 49 3.95 23.11 1.68
N GLU A 50 4.17 22.38 2.77
CA GLU A 50 4.54 23.02 4.05
C GLU A 50 5.99 23.52 3.97
N PRO A 51 6.26 24.78 4.34
CA PRO A 51 7.59 25.39 4.27
C PRO A 51 8.63 24.73 5.20
#